data_AF-A0A956KJ23-F1
#
_entry.id   AF-A0A956KJ23-F1
#
_cell.length_a   1.000
_cell.length_b   1.000
_cell.length_c   1.000
_cell.angle_alpha   90.00
_cell.angle_beta   90.00
_cell.angle_gamma   90.00
#
_symmetry.space_group_name_H-M   'P 1'
#
loop_
_entity.id
_entity.type
_entity.pdbx_description
1 polymer ?
#
loop_
_entity_poly.entity_id
_entity_poly.type
_entity_poly.pdbx_seq_one_letter_code
_entity_poly.pdbx_strand_id
1 'polypeptide(L)'
;MSPPEDPNDRLSFWRSWLLLALGAQGLGGYAVAFAYAVLPGLGWHRSGTAQALWSRDEFPADVEPFRDFIMGVLGATIASWSVALIFVVAIPFARRERWAWWCVTISVLSWFPFDTGLSLAHGVTVNALFNLAAVVMMAIPLAATWRMALPAR
;
A
#
# COMPACT_ATOMS: atom_id res chain seq x y z
N MET A 1 -10.25 -36.24 0.93
CA MET A 1 -8.89 -35.87 0.47
C MET A 1 -9.10 -35.06 -0.80
N SER A 2 -9.06 -33.73 -0.72
CA SER A 2 -9.19 -32.87 -1.90
C SER A 2 -7.98 -33.12 -2.83
N PRO A 3 -8.17 -33.12 -4.16
CA PRO A 3 -7.06 -33.26 -5.09
C PRO A 3 -6.03 -32.14 -4.84
N PRO A 4 -4.73 -32.39 -5.04
CA PRO A 4 -3.73 -31.34 -4.95
C PRO A 4 -4.08 -30.25 -5.97
N GLU A 5 -4.34 -29.03 -5.50
CA GLU A 5 -4.56 -27.86 -6.36
C GLU A 5 -3.42 -27.74 -7.37
N ASP A 6 -3.74 -27.44 -8.63
CA ASP A 6 -2.72 -27.15 -9.65
C ASP A 6 -1.82 -26.01 -9.13
N PRO A 7 -0.49 -26.20 -9.06
CA PRO A 7 0.44 -25.14 -8.70
C PRO A 7 0.25 -23.83 -9.48
N ASN A 8 -0.30 -23.88 -10.70
CA ASN A 8 -0.66 -22.70 -11.49
C ASN A 8 -1.90 -21.98 -10.96
N ASP A 9 -2.91 -22.70 -10.47
CA ASP A 9 -4.12 -22.09 -9.89
C ASP A 9 -3.78 -21.31 -8.63
N ARG A 10 -2.90 -21.87 -7.79
CA ARG A 10 -2.45 -21.20 -6.55
C ARG A 10 -1.67 -19.91 -6.85
N LEU A 11 -0.76 -19.92 -7.82
CA LEU A 11 -0.03 -18.70 -8.19
C LEU A 11 -0.98 -17.66 -8.81
N SER A 12 -1.90 -18.09 -9.67
CA SER A 12 -2.88 -17.20 -10.29
C SER A 12 -3.73 -16.49 -9.25
N PHE A 13 -4.17 -17.20 -8.21
CA PHE A 13 -4.90 -16.63 -7.08
C PHE A 13 -4.09 -15.55 -6.34
N TRP A 14 -2.90 -15.88 -5.85
CA TRP A 14 -2.07 -14.93 -5.08
C TRP A 14 -1.63 -13.73 -5.92
N ARG A 15 -1.34 -13.94 -7.21
CA ARG A 15 -1.06 -12.85 -8.15
C ARG A 15 -2.27 -11.93 -8.30
N SER A 16 -3.46 -12.49 -8.50
CA SER A 16 -4.69 -11.70 -8.67
C SER A 16 -5.03 -10.90 -7.40
N TRP A 17 -4.81 -11.50 -6.22
CA TRP A 17 -4.91 -10.79 -4.95
C TRP A 17 -3.93 -9.62 -4.89
N LEU A 18 -2.66 -9.85 -5.22
CA LEU A 18 -1.63 -8.80 -5.17
C LEU A 18 -1.93 -7.68 -6.18
N LEU A 19 -2.43 -8.01 -7.38
CA LEU A 19 -2.89 -7.04 -8.36
C LEU A 19 -4.10 -6.23 -7.86
N LEU A 20 -5.06 -6.88 -7.20
CA LEU A 20 -6.20 -6.19 -6.59
C LEU A 20 -5.74 -5.24 -5.48
N ALA A 21 -4.81 -5.67 -4.61
CA ALA A 21 -4.25 -4.84 -3.55
C ALA A 21 -3.53 -3.61 -4.11
N LEU A 22 -2.66 -3.78 -5.11
CA LEU A 22 -1.96 -2.68 -5.77
C LEU A 22 -2.90 -1.78 -6.57
N GLY A 23 -3.92 -2.34 -7.23
CA GLY A 23 -4.94 -1.58 -7.93
C GLY A 23 -5.76 -0.70 -6.98
N ALA A 24 -6.22 -1.28 -5.86
CA ALA A 24 -6.94 -0.54 -4.82
C ALA A 24 -6.05 0.55 -4.21
N GLN A 25 -4.78 0.27 -3.97
CA GLN A 25 -3.82 1.26 -3.47
C GLN A 25 -3.57 2.39 -4.48
N GLY A 26 -3.40 2.06 -5.76
CA GLY A 26 -3.20 3.07 -6.81
C GLY A 26 -4.41 3.99 -6.98
N LEU A 27 -5.63 3.42 -6.98
CA LEU A 27 -6.87 4.20 -6.98
C LEU A 27 -7.01 5.05 -5.70
N GLY A 28 -6.66 4.49 -4.54
CA GLY A 28 -6.58 5.22 -3.28
C GLY A 28 -5.59 6.38 -3.34
N GLY A 29 -4.44 6.19 -3.98
CA GLY A 29 -3.45 7.24 -4.25
C GLY A 29 -4.03 8.39 -5.06
N TYR A 30 -4.75 8.09 -6.14
CA TYR A 30 -5.46 9.14 -6.90
C TYR A 30 -6.55 9.83 -6.09
N ALA A 31 -7.30 9.09 -5.28
CA ALA A 31 -8.32 9.67 -4.39
C ALA A 31 -7.69 10.61 -3.35
N VAL A 32 -6.54 10.25 -2.78
CA VAL A 32 -5.78 11.13 -1.88
C VAL A 32 -5.23 12.33 -2.65
N ALA A 33 -4.70 12.14 -3.86
CA ALA A 33 -4.07 13.21 -4.63
C ALA A 33 -5.06 14.33 -5.01
N PHE A 34 -6.29 13.96 -5.38
CA PHE A 34 -7.26 14.90 -5.97
C PHE A 34 -8.48 15.18 -5.08
N ALA A 35 -8.76 14.34 -4.10
CA ALA A 35 -10.01 14.40 -3.34
C ALA A 35 -9.81 14.29 -1.82
N TYR A 36 -8.57 14.36 -1.30
CA TYR A 36 -8.33 14.22 0.14
C TYR A 36 -9.13 15.22 0.98
N ALA A 37 -9.26 16.49 0.56
CA ALA A 37 -10.00 17.50 1.32
C ALA A 37 -11.52 17.25 1.35
N VAL A 38 -12.07 16.77 0.23
CA VAL A 38 -13.54 16.75 0.00
C VAL A 38 -14.18 15.38 0.19
N LEU A 39 -13.42 14.29 0.07
CA LEU A 39 -13.99 12.94 0.10
C LEU A 39 -14.38 12.55 1.53
N PRO A 40 -15.67 12.31 1.84
CA PRO A 40 -16.10 11.97 3.20
C PRO A 40 -15.48 10.68 3.72
N GLY A 41 -15.22 9.72 2.82
CA GLY A 41 -14.57 8.44 3.14
C GLY A 41 -13.13 8.57 3.66
N LEU A 42 -12.49 9.74 3.54
CA LEU A 42 -11.17 10.05 4.10
C LEU A 42 -11.27 10.91 5.38
N GLY A 43 -12.48 11.24 5.84
CA GLY A 43 -12.71 12.09 7.00
C GLY A 43 -12.12 11.54 8.29
N TRP A 44 -12.21 10.22 8.51
CA TRP A 44 -11.63 9.54 9.67
C TRP A 44 -10.09 9.69 9.72
N HIS A 45 -9.44 9.65 8.55
CA HIS A 45 -8.00 9.82 8.46
C HIS A 45 -7.62 11.29 8.68
N ARG A 46 -8.37 12.23 8.09
CA ARG A 46 -8.19 13.67 8.31
C ARG A 46 -8.30 14.04 9.79
N SER A 47 -9.40 13.66 10.43
CA SER A 47 -9.65 13.98 11.84
C SER A 47 -8.65 13.29 12.76
N GLY A 48 -8.33 12.02 12.52
CA GLY A 48 -7.31 11.32 13.32
C GLY A 48 -5.92 11.96 13.21
N THR A 49 -5.57 12.49 12.04
CA THR A 49 -4.30 13.21 11.84
C THR A 49 -4.32 14.58 12.52
N ALA A 50 -5.42 15.33 12.36
CA ALA A 50 -5.61 16.62 13.03
C ALA A 50 -5.58 16.47 14.56
N GLN A 51 -6.20 15.43 15.09
CA GLN A 51 -6.23 15.16 16.52
C GLN A 51 -4.83 14.83 17.06
N ALA A 52 -4.06 14.02 16.34
CA ALA A 52 -2.71 13.65 16.75
C ALA A 52 -1.73 14.84 16.75
N LEU A 53 -1.79 15.68 15.72
CA LEU A 53 -0.77 16.73 15.48
C LEU A 53 -1.18 18.11 16.03
N TRP A 54 -2.48 18.40 16.13
CA TRP A 54 -3.01 19.70 16.59
C TRP A 54 -3.99 19.60 17.75
N SER A 55 -4.34 18.40 18.23
CA SER A 55 -5.36 18.19 19.28
C SER A 55 -6.72 18.81 18.93
N ARG A 56 -7.12 18.70 17.66
CA ARG A 56 -8.38 19.22 17.11
C ARG A 56 -9.03 18.18 16.20
N ASP A 57 -10.35 18.26 16.04
CA ASP A 57 -11.09 17.40 15.12
C ASP A 57 -10.82 17.72 13.63
N GLU A 58 -10.36 18.94 13.35
CA GLU A 58 -10.09 19.44 12.01
C GLU A 58 -8.73 20.17 11.95
N PHE A 59 -8.13 20.19 10.76
CA PHE A 59 -6.89 20.92 10.53
C PHE A 59 -7.13 22.43 10.73
N PRO A 60 -6.19 23.16 11.38
CA PRO A 60 -6.23 24.62 11.38
C PRO A 60 -6.26 25.18 9.95
N ALA A 61 -7.05 26.24 9.74
CA ALA A 61 -7.27 26.86 8.42
C ALA A 61 -5.97 27.31 7.73
N ASP A 62 -4.96 27.73 8.50
CA ASP A 62 -3.64 28.15 8.03
C ASP A 62 -2.75 26.98 7.57
N VAL A 63 -3.08 25.73 7.94
CA VAL A 63 -2.34 24.52 7.55
C VAL A 63 -2.98 23.81 6.36
N GLU A 64 -4.27 24.03 6.09
CA GLU A 64 -5.01 23.32 5.03
C GLU A 64 -4.37 23.40 3.63
N PRO A 65 -3.85 24.56 3.16
CA PRO A 65 -3.20 24.61 1.86
C PRO A 65 -1.96 23.72 1.78
N PHE A 66 -1.19 23.65 2.88
CA PHE A 66 -0.01 22.78 2.96
C PHE A 66 -0.40 21.31 3.03
N ARG A 67 -1.42 20.97 3.82
CA ARG A 67 -2.01 19.62 3.88
C ARG A 67 -2.42 19.15 2.49
N ASP A 68 -3.17 19.96 1.76
CA ASP A 68 -3.69 19.59 0.44
C ASP A 68 -2.57 19.43 -0.59
N PHE A 69 -1.56 20.29 -0.54
CA PHE A 69 -0.36 20.14 -1.37
C PHE A 69 0.39 18.84 -1.08
N ILE A 70 0.69 18.56 0.19
CA ILE A 70 1.46 17.36 0.58
C ILE A 70 0.67 16.08 0.31
N MET A 71 -0.64 16.07 0.57
CA MET A 71 -1.50 14.93 0.24
C MET A 71 -1.62 14.73 -1.28
N GLY A 72 -1.64 15.83 -2.05
CA GLY A 72 -1.51 15.82 -3.51
C GLY A 72 -0.28 15.04 -3.98
N VAL A 73 0.90 15.43 -3.48
CA VAL A 73 2.18 14.81 -3.82
C VAL A 73 2.27 13.35 -3.33
N LEU A 74 1.82 13.09 -2.10
CA LEU A 74 1.84 11.75 -1.51
C LEU A 74 0.92 10.80 -2.28
N GLY A 75 -0.30 11.24 -2.60
CA GLY A 75 -1.26 10.46 -3.39
C GLY A 75 -0.72 10.15 -4.79
N ALA A 76 -0.11 11.12 -5.47
CA ALA A 76 0.51 10.91 -6.76
C ALA A 76 1.67 9.90 -6.68
N THR A 77 2.47 9.97 -5.60
CA THR A 77 3.53 9.01 -5.34
C THR A 77 2.96 7.61 -5.14
N ILE A 78 1.94 7.46 -4.28
CA ILE A 78 1.23 6.19 -4.02
C ILE A 78 0.72 5.58 -5.33
N ALA A 79 0.08 6.39 -6.18
CA ALA A 79 -0.42 5.93 -7.48
C ALA A 79 0.72 5.47 -8.40
N SER A 80 1.82 6.23 -8.48
CA SER A 80 2.93 5.94 -9.39
C SER A 80 3.62 4.62 -9.09
N TRP A 81 3.96 4.34 -7.82
CA TRP A 81 4.64 3.07 -7.48
C TRP A 81 3.68 1.88 -7.56
N SER A 82 2.38 2.08 -7.26
CA SER A 82 1.36 1.05 -7.46
C SER A 82 1.27 0.64 -8.94
N VAL A 83 1.23 1.61 -9.85
CA VAL A 83 1.24 1.35 -11.30
C VAL A 83 2.51 0.60 -11.71
N ALA A 84 3.68 1.05 -11.25
CA ALA A 84 4.94 0.37 -11.54
C ALA A 84 4.94 -1.09 -11.07
N LEU A 85 4.49 -1.35 -9.84
CA LEU A 85 4.42 -2.70 -9.30
C LEU A 85 3.34 -3.56 -9.96
N ILE A 86 2.24 -2.98 -10.45
CA ILE A 86 1.26 -3.72 -11.24
C ILE A 86 1.93 -4.33 -12.47
N PHE A 87 2.78 -3.59 -13.19
CA PHE A 87 3.52 -4.15 -14.33
C PHE A 87 4.47 -5.26 -13.91
N VAL A 88 5.17 -5.10 -12.78
CA VAL A 88 6.06 -6.14 -12.21
C VAL A 88 5.27 -7.39 -11.82
N VAL A 89 4.08 -7.23 -11.21
CA VAL A 89 3.25 -8.36 -10.75
C VAL A 89 2.52 -9.04 -11.92
N ALA A 90 2.09 -8.27 -12.91
CA ALA A 90 1.35 -8.79 -14.06
C ALA A 90 2.24 -9.64 -14.98
N ILE A 91 3.50 -9.26 -15.16
CA ILE A 91 4.39 -9.85 -16.18
C ILE A 91 5.51 -10.70 -15.55
N PRO A 92 6.60 -10.14 -14.99
CA PRO A 92 7.72 -10.97 -14.53
C PRO A 92 7.39 -11.80 -13.29
N PHE A 93 6.53 -11.32 -12.39
CA PHE A 93 6.06 -12.14 -11.27
C PHE A 93 5.21 -13.33 -11.75
N ALA A 94 4.35 -13.13 -12.75
CA ALA A 94 3.58 -14.20 -13.38
C ALA A 94 4.49 -15.26 -14.04
N ARG A 95 5.64 -14.83 -14.57
CA ARG A 95 6.69 -15.70 -15.12
C ARG A 95 7.58 -16.35 -14.06
N ARG A 96 7.28 -16.14 -12.77
CA ARG A 96 8.06 -16.63 -11.62
C ARG A 96 9.51 -16.13 -11.61
N GLU A 97 9.76 -14.95 -12.17
CA GLU A 97 11.09 -14.35 -12.16
C GLU A 97 11.45 -13.93 -10.73
N ARG A 98 12.55 -14.47 -10.21
CA ARG A 98 13.00 -14.28 -8.83
C ARG A 98 13.16 -12.80 -8.45
N TRP A 99 13.70 -11.99 -9.35
CA TRP A 99 13.91 -10.57 -9.10
C TRP A 99 12.60 -9.81 -8.93
N ALA A 100 11.50 -10.25 -9.56
CA ALA A 100 10.21 -9.59 -9.43
C ALA A 100 9.61 -9.76 -8.03
N TRP A 101 9.75 -10.96 -7.44
CA TRP A 101 9.35 -11.20 -6.06
C TRP A 101 10.14 -10.30 -5.08
N TRP A 102 11.46 -10.20 -5.27
CA TRP A 102 12.31 -9.34 -4.46
C TRP A 102 12.03 -7.85 -4.69
N CYS A 103 11.74 -7.43 -5.91
CA CYS A 103 11.38 -6.04 -6.22
C CYS A 103 10.14 -5.60 -5.43
N VAL A 104 9.07 -6.40 -5.44
CA VAL A 104 7.86 -6.11 -4.66
C VAL A 104 8.16 -6.15 -3.16
N THR A 105 8.85 -7.19 -2.68
CA THR A 105 9.15 -7.37 -1.26
C THR A 105 10.01 -6.23 -0.70
N ILE A 106 11.09 -5.87 -1.39
CA ILE A 106 11.98 -4.78 -0.99
C ILE A 106 11.26 -3.44 -1.05
N SER A 107 10.39 -3.21 -2.05
CA SER A 107 9.57 -1.98 -2.11
C SER A 107 8.67 -1.85 -0.88
N VAL A 108 7.98 -2.92 -0.50
CA VAL A 108 7.13 -2.96 0.70
C VAL A 108 7.96 -2.75 1.98
N LEU A 109 9.11 -3.42 2.11
CA LEU A 109 10.01 -3.29 3.26
C LEU A 109 10.70 -1.93 3.35
N SER A 110 10.87 -1.23 2.23
CA SER A 110 11.45 0.11 2.20
C SER A 110 10.43 1.20 2.57
N TRP A 111 9.14 0.92 2.40
CA TRP A 111 8.07 1.86 2.75
C TRP A 111 7.52 1.63 4.16
N PHE A 112 6.98 0.44 4.43
CA PHE A 112 6.15 0.19 5.61
C PHE A 112 6.83 0.51 6.95
N PRO A 113 8.08 0.08 7.24
CA PRO A 113 8.72 0.36 8.52
C PRO A 113 8.97 1.84 8.75
N PHE A 114 9.37 2.58 7.71
CA PHE A 114 9.71 3.99 7.82
C PHE A 114 8.46 4.85 7.98
N ASP A 115 7.45 4.65 7.13
CA ASP A 115 6.20 5.40 7.17
C ASP A 115 5.44 5.15 8.49
N THR A 116 5.32 3.87 8.87
CA THR A 116 4.66 3.47 10.12
C THR A 116 5.47 3.91 11.34
N GLY A 117 6.80 3.80 11.31
CA GLY A 117 7.67 4.27 12.38
C GLY A 117 7.54 5.77 12.63
N LEU A 118 7.53 6.58 11.56
CA LEU A 118 7.31 8.02 11.65
C LEU A 118 5.91 8.36 12.18
N SER A 119 4.89 7.62 11.73
CA SER A 119 3.51 7.80 12.18
C SER A 119 3.37 7.56 13.68
N LEU A 120 3.94 6.47 14.17
CA LEU A 120 3.94 6.14 15.60
C LEU A 120 4.74 7.14 16.43
N ALA A 121 5.91 7.57 15.93
CA ALA A 121 6.75 8.55 16.61
C ALA A 121 6.05 9.91 16.81
N HIS A 122 5.13 10.29 15.92
CA HIS A 122 4.34 11.52 16.01
C HIS A 122 2.91 11.30 16.55
N GLY A 123 2.59 10.11 17.04
CA GLY A 123 1.26 9.80 17.59
C GLY A 123 0.14 9.68 16.55
N VAL A 124 0.45 9.66 15.25
CA VAL A 124 -0.51 9.55 14.14
C VAL A 124 -0.91 8.08 13.92
N THR A 125 -1.56 7.49 14.92
CA THR A 125 -1.95 6.07 14.92
C THR A 125 -2.92 5.71 13.79
N VAL A 126 -3.73 6.68 13.35
CA VAL A 126 -4.66 6.51 12.22
C VAL A 126 -3.92 6.15 10.92
N ASN A 127 -2.75 6.75 10.67
CA ASN A 127 -1.93 6.44 9.50
C ASN A 127 -1.21 5.10 9.67
N ALA A 128 -0.75 4.78 10.88
CA ALA A 128 -0.16 3.48 11.18
C ALA A 128 -1.15 2.32 10.94
N LEU A 129 -2.43 2.49 11.31
CA LEU A 129 -3.50 1.51 11.05
C LEU A 129 -3.81 1.39 9.55
N PHE A 130 -3.84 2.51 8.83
CA PHE A 130 -3.99 2.52 7.38
C PHE A 130 -2.86 1.74 6.69
N ASN A 131 -1.61 1.99 7.08
CA ASN A 131 -0.45 1.26 6.58
C ASN A 131 -0.50 -0.22 6.91
N LEU A 132 -0.97 -0.58 8.11
CA LEU A 132 -1.10 -1.98 8.53
C LEU A 132 -2.09 -2.72 7.63
N ALA A 133 -3.24 -2.11 7.30
CA ALA A 133 -4.20 -2.72 6.38
C ALA A 133 -3.58 -2.95 4.99
N ALA A 134 -2.86 -1.95 4.46
CA ALA A 134 -2.19 -2.06 3.17
C ALA A 134 -1.08 -3.11 3.16
N VAL A 135 -0.21 -3.15 4.19
CA VAL A 135 0.88 -4.13 4.24
C VAL A 135 0.35 -5.54 4.39
N VAL A 136 -0.73 -5.78 5.16
CA VAL A 136 -1.34 -7.11 5.30
C VAL A 136 -1.84 -7.61 3.94
N MET A 137 -2.49 -6.75 3.15
CA MET A 137 -2.97 -7.10 1.81
C MET A 137 -1.85 -7.51 0.85
N MET A 138 -0.63 -7.00 1.03
CA MET A 138 0.54 -7.35 0.21
C MET A 138 1.38 -8.48 0.81
N ALA A 139 1.55 -8.52 2.14
CA ALA A 139 2.41 -9.47 2.83
C ALA A 139 1.85 -10.90 2.76
N ILE A 140 0.53 -11.08 2.81
CA ILE A 140 -0.11 -12.40 2.67
C ILE A 140 0.25 -13.08 1.34
N PRO A 141 -0.01 -12.48 0.16
CA PRO A 141 0.35 -13.12 -1.11
C PRO A 141 1.87 -13.27 -1.29
N LEU A 142 2.69 -12.32 -0.80
CA LEU A 142 4.15 -12.44 -0.83
C LEU A 142 4.64 -13.62 0.01
N ALA A 143 4.12 -13.78 1.22
CA ALA A 143 4.42 -14.90 2.10
C ALA A 143 3.94 -16.21 1.48
N ALA A 144 2.77 -16.27 0.84
CA ALA A 144 2.29 -17.48 0.18
C ALA A 144 3.11 -17.87 -1.06
N THR A 145 3.81 -16.92 -1.67
CA THR A 145 4.65 -17.11 -2.87
C THR A 145 6.15 -17.12 -2.58
N TRP A 146 6.57 -17.18 -1.31
CA TRP A 146 7.96 -17.06 -0.86
C TRP A 146 8.96 -18.00 -1.56
N ARG A 147 8.52 -19.16 -2.05
CA ARG A 147 9.38 -20.10 -2.79
C ARG A 147 9.97 -19.49 -4.06
N MET A 148 9.34 -18.47 -4.65
CA MET A 148 9.87 -17.69 -5.77
C MET A 148 11.15 -16.94 -5.41
N ALA A 149 11.41 -16.70 -4.12
CA ALA A 149 12.62 -16.05 -3.64
C ALA A 149 13.87 -16.95 -3.70
N LEU A 150 13.69 -18.27 -3.84
CA LEU A 150 14.76 -19.27 -3.85
C LEU A 150 15.39 -19.43 -5.24
N PRO A 151 16.67 -19.81 -5.34
CA PRO A 151 17.27 -20.23 -6.61
C PRO A 151 16.55 -21.47 -7.16
N ALA A 152 16.48 -21.58 -8.50
CA ALA A 152 16.12 -22.85 -9.13
C ALA A 152 17.18 -23.91 -8.76
N ARG A 153 16.73 -25.07 -8.28
CA ARG A 153 17.59 -26.23 -8.03
C ARG A 153 17.88 -26.97 -9.33
#